data_AF-A0A5C8JAC4-F1
#
_entry.id   AF-A0A5C8JAC4-F1
#
_cell.length_a   1.000
_cell.length_b   1.000
_cell.length_c   1.000
_cell.angle_alpha   90.00
_cell.angle_beta   90.00
_cell.angle_gamma   90.00
#
_symmetry.space_group_name_H-M   'P 1'
#
loop_
_entity.id
_entity.type
_entity.pdbx_description
1 polymer ?
#
loop_
_entity_poly.entity_id
_entity_poly.type
_entity_poly.pdbx_seq_one_letter_code
_entity_poly.pdbx_strand_id
1 'polypeptide(L)'
;MSEALFGLIGVLVGSVITAIVTIYAEVQKGKRETDQSDRQYERERRTARDTFQRDSILTLQSAITDLVQSAYAELDRLIAVSKETGQWPARRWETPTAVGWSTALLLLKSSRARVFDDGIRSLAAEVEKVAGDSIWAGSLDEARQHSKGLEPLLDRFNDAVARTLPSLY
;
A
#
# COMPACT_ATOMS: atom_id res chain seq x y z
N MET A 1 58.37 -22.97 52.88
CA MET A 1 57.39 -21.88 53.13
C MET A 1 57.24 -20.93 51.94
N SER A 2 58.26 -20.72 51.11
CA SER A 2 58.18 -19.82 49.95
C SER A 2 57.27 -20.33 48.82
N GLU A 3 57.27 -21.64 48.50
CA GLU A 3 56.44 -22.22 47.41
C GLU A 3 54.93 -22.07 47.62
N ALA A 4 54.44 -22.20 48.87
CA ALA A 4 53.03 -22.03 49.18
C ALA A 4 52.55 -20.58 48.98
N LEU A 5 53.43 -19.59 49.23
CA LEU A 5 53.14 -18.18 49.02
C LEU A 5 53.06 -17.83 47.52
N PHE A 6 53.96 -18.39 46.71
CA PHE A 6 53.94 -18.23 45.25
C PHE A 6 52.70 -18.89 44.61
N GLY A 7 52.28 -20.06 45.09
CA GLY A 7 51.05 -20.70 44.64
C GLY A 7 49.79 -19.87 44.95
N LEU A 8 49.72 -19.26 46.14
CA LEU A 8 48.60 -18.42 46.56
C LEU A 8 48.53 -17.09 45.78
N ILE A 9 49.68 -16.46 45.50
CA ILE A 9 49.76 -15.26 44.65
C ILE A 9 49.33 -15.59 43.21
N GLY A 10 49.75 -16.74 42.68
CA GLY A 10 49.34 -17.21 41.35
C GLY A 10 47.83 -17.40 41.22
N VAL A 11 47.17 -17.98 42.22
CA VAL A 11 45.71 -18.17 42.23
C VAL A 11 44.96 -16.84 42.35
N LEU A 12 45.41 -15.93 43.22
CA LEU A 12 44.80 -14.61 43.36
C LEU A 12 44.91 -13.79 42.07
N VAL A 13 46.10 -13.74 41.47
CA VAL A 13 46.32 -13.04 40.20
C VAL A 13 45.52 -13.69 39.06
N GLY A 14 45.51 -15.03 39.00
CA GLY A 14 44.71 -15.77 38.02
C GLY A 14 43.20 -15.50 38.16
N SER A 15 42.69 -15.40 39.39
CA SER A 15 41.27 -15.11 39.65
C SER A 15 40.87 -13.69 39.22
N VAL A 16 41.73 -12.70 39.47
CA VAL A 16 41.48 -11.30 39.08
C VAL A 16 41.52 -11.14 37.56
N ILE A 17 42.52 -11.73 36.89
CA ILE A 17 42.62 -11.70 35.42
C ILE A 17 41.40 -12.38 34.79
N THR A 18 40.98 -13.52 35.33
CA THR A 18 39.80 -14.24 34.83
C THR A 18 38.53 -13.39 35.00
N ALA A 19 38.33 -12.76 36.16
CA ALA A 19 37.19 -11.88 36.38
C ALA A 19 37.14 -10.71 35.38
N ILE A 20 38.28 -10.07 35.11
CA ILE A 20 38.38 -8.98 34.14
C ILE A 20 38.03 -9.45 32.72
N VAL A 21 38.55 -10.62 32.31
CA VAL A 21 38.27 -11.21 30.99
C VAL A 21 36.79 -11.58 30.85
N THR A 22 36.19 -12.16 31.90
CA THR A 22 34.76 -12.51 31.91
C THR A 22 33.88 -11.27 31.78
N ILE A 23 34.14 -10.21 32.56
CA ILE A 23 33.40 -8.94 32.48
C ILE A 23 33.52 -8.35 31.07
N TYR A 24 34.72 -8.34 30.49
CA TYR A 24 34.92 -7.80 29.15
C TYR A 24 34.19 -8.63 28.08
N ALA A 25 34.20 -9.96 28.19
CA ALA A 25 33.48 -10.85 27.29
C ALA A 25 31.96 -10.68 27.41
N GLU A 26 31.42 -10.52 28.63
CA GLU A 26 29.99 -10.25 28.87
C GLU A 26 29.56 -8.90 28.30
N VAL A 27 30.36 -7.84 28.49
CA VAL A 27 30.07 -6.52 27.92
C VAL A 27 30.07 -6.57 26.38
N GLN A 28 31.02 -7.27 25.78
CA GLN A 28 31.07 -7.44 24.32
C GLN A 28 29.91 -8.28 23.79
N LYS A 29 29.52 -9.33 24.52
CA LYS A 29 28.36 -10.15 24.18
C LYS A 29 27.06 -9.33 24.28
N GLY A 30 26.89 -8.56 25.34
CA GLY A 30 25.73 -7.66 25.52
C GLY A 30 25.61 -6.64 24.39
N LYS A 31 26.71 -5.99 23.99
CA LYS A 31 26.72 -5.06 22.84
C LYS A 31 26.28 -5.74 21.54
N ARG A 32 26.79 -6.95 21.27
CA ARG A 32 26.41 -7.71 20.07
C ARG A 32 24.94 -8.13 20.09
N GLU A 33 24.41 -8.52 21.24
CA GLU A 33 23.00 -8.87 21.41
C GLU A 33 22.09 -7.65 21.19
N THR A 34 22.45 -6.49 21.73
CA THR A 34 21.73 -5.23 21.48
C THR A 34 21.78 -4.85 19.99
N ASP A 35 22.97 -4.84 19.37
CA ASP A 35 23.11 -4.52 17.94
C ASP A 35 22.32 -5.50 17.04
N GLN A 36 22.27 -6.78 17.41
CA GLN A 36 21.47 -7.78 16.69
C GLN A 36 19.97 -7.53 16.87
N SER A 37 19.55 -7.22 18.10
CA SER A 37 18.15 -6.92 18.42
C SER A 37 17.68 -5.67 17.69
N ASP A 38 18.46 -4.59 17.68
CA ASP A 38 18.14 -3.35 16.99
C ASP A 38 17.99 -3.56 15.48
N ARG A 39 18.94 -4.29 14.87
CA ARG A 39 18.83 -4.67 13.44
C ARG A 39 17.61 -5.51 13.16
N GLN A 40 17.24 -6.42 14.07
CA GLN A 40 16.04 -7.23 13.93
C GLN A 40 14.78 -6.37 14.01
N TYR A 41 14.68 -5.47 15.00
CA TYR A 41 13.55 -4.55 15.13
C TYR A 41 13.41 -3.63 13.92
N GLU A 42 14.51 -3.11 13.38
CA GLU A 42 14.48 -2.31 12.16
C GLU A 42 13.98 -3.10 10.95
N ARG A 43 14.43 -4.36 10.81
CA ARG A 43 13.95 -5.26 9.74
C ARG A 43 12.47 -5.55 9.88
N GLU A 44 12.02 -5.94 11.07
CA GLU A 44 10.61 -6.23 11.36
C GLU A 44 9.73 -5.02 11.06
N ARG A 45 10.18 -3.82 11.45
CA ARG A 45 9.45 -2.57 11.19
C ARG A 45 9.37 -2.25 9.70
N ARG A 46 10.43 -2.51 8.94
CA ARG A 46 10.42 -2.38 7.47
C ARG A 46 9.48 -3.41 6.84
N THR A 47 9.63 -4.69 7.17
CA THR A 47 8.75 -5.76 6.68
C THR A 47 7.27 -5.47 6.96
N ALA A 48 6.95 -4.99 8.17
CA ALA A 48 5.58 -4.61 8.52
C ALA A 48 5.07 -3.42 7.69
N ARG A 49 5.91 -2.41 7.48
CA ARG A 49 5.59 -1.25 6.62
C ARG A 49 5.37 -1.69 5.17
N ASP A 50 6.23 -2.54 4.63
CA ASP A 50 6.19 -2.97 3.24
C ASP A 50 4.98 -3.87 2.99
N THR A 51 4.70 -4.79 3.93
CA THR A 51 3.47 -5.62 3.93
C THR A 51 2.22 -4.75 3.95
N PHE A 52 2.16 -3.75 4.84
CA PHE A 52 1.03 -2.82 4.91
C PHE A 52 0.84 -2.05 3.60
N GLN A 53 1.93 -1.58 2.99
CA GLN A 53 1.85 -0.85 1.72
C GLN A 53 1.42 -1.72 0.56
N ARG A 54 1.94 -2.94 0.48
CA ARG A 54 1.54 -3.92 -0.52
C ARG A 54 0.04 -4.19 -0.45
N ASP A 55 -0.47 -4.52 0.73
CA ASP A 55 -1.88 -4.84 0.93
C ASP A 55 -2.78 -3.62 0.64
N SER A 56 -2.31 -2.42 0.99
CA SER A 56 -3.01 -1.16 0.69
C SER A 56 -3.10 -0.89 -0.81
N ILE A 57 -2.00 -1.10 -1.56
CA ILE A 57 -1.95 -0.92 -3.02
C ILE A 57 -2.84 -1.95 -3.72
N LEU A 58 -2.79 -3.22 -3.31
CA LEU A 58 -3.64 -4.27 -3.90
C LEU A 58 -5.13 -4.02 -3.63
N THR A 59 -5.47 -3.55 -2.43
CA THR A 59 -6.85 -3.16 -2.09
C THR A 59 -7.32 -1.99 -2.96
N LEU A 60 -6.45 -0.98 -3.18
CA LEU A 60 -6.75 0.15 -4.05
C LEU A 60 -6.96 -0.30 -5.51
N GLN A 61 -6.13 -1.20 -6.01
CA GLN A 61 -6.28 -1.75 -7.35
C GLN A 61 -7.64 -2.46 -7.51
N SER A 62 -8.03 -3.31 -6.56
CA SER A 62 -9.35 -3.96 -6.56
C SER A 62 -10.49 -2.93 -6.56
N ALA A 63 -10.40 -1.90 -5.72
CA ALA A 63 -11.43 -0.87 -5.63
C ALA A 63 -11.58 -0.06 -6.93
N ILE A 64 -10.47 0.22 -7.63
CA ILE A 64 -10.50 0.86 -8.94
C ILE A 64 -11.15 -0.05 -9.99
N THR A 65 -10.80 -1.34 -10.02
CA THR A 65 -11.42 -2.30 -10.92
C THR A 65 -12.94 -2.35 -10.71
N ASP A 66 -13.38 -2.45 -9.45
CA ASP A 66 -14.81 -2.47 -9.11
C ASP A 66 -15.52 -1.17 -9.53
N LEU A 67 -14.86 -0.02 -9.36
CA LEU A 67 -15.40 1.27 -9.75
C LEU A 67 -15.57 1.37 -11.27
N VAL A 68 -14.55 0.99 -12.03
CA VAL A 68 -14.55 1.00 -13.50
C VAL A 68 -15.58 0.02 -14.05
N GLN A 69 -15.68 -1.18 -13.47
CA GLN A 69 -16.70 -2.15 -13.84
C GLN A 69 -18.11 -1.59 -13.61
N SER A 70 -18.33 -0.95 -12.47
CA SER A 70 -19.60 -0.28 -12.15
C SER A 70 -19.90 0.86 -13.14
N ALA A 71 -18.88 1.62 -13.55
CA ALA A 71 -19.01 2.70 -14.53
C ALA A 71 -19.40 2.16 -15.91
N TYR A 72 -18.71 1.13 -16.40
CA TYR A 72 -18.99 0.53 -17.70
C TYR A 72 -20.35 -0.14 -17.75
N ALA A 73 -20.72 -0.91 -16.73
CA ALA A 73 -22.04 -1.54 -16.65
C ALA A 73 -23.17 -0.50 -16.72
N GLU A 74 -22.96 0.66 -16.10
CA GLU A 74 -23.91 1.75 -16.19
C GLU A 74 -23.91 2.42 -17.56
N LEU A 75 -22.74 2.71 -18.14
CA LEU A 75 -22.66 3.27 -19.50
C LEU A 75 -23.37 2.37 -20.52
N ASP A 76 -23.16 1.05 -20.43
CA ASP A 76 -23.85 0.07 -21.28
C ASP A 76 -25.37 0.14 -21.12
N ARG A 77 -25.86 0.28 -19.88
CA ARG A 77 -27.28 0.50 -19.61
C ARG A 77 -27.79 1.81 -20.22
N LEU A 78 -27.08 2.93 -20.04
CA LEU A 78 -27.48 4.24 -20.59
C LEU A 78 -27.53 4.20 -22.12
N ILE A 79 -26.56 3.53 -22.75
CA ILE A 79 -26.52 3.31 -24.20
C ILE A 79 -27.71 2.45 -24.66
N ALA A 80 -28.04 1.38 -23.94
CA ALA A 80 -29.19 0.54 -24.28
C ALA A 80 -30.51 1.32 -24.23
N VAL A 81 -30.74 2.05 -23.13
CA VAL A 81 -31.93 2.91 -22.98
C VAL A 81 -31.98 3.99 -24.06
N SER A 82 -30.83 4.59 -24.41
CA SER A 82 -30.77 5.59 -25.47
C SER A 82 -31.08 5.02 -26.85
N LYS A 83 -30.69 3.77 -27.14
CA LYS A 83 -31.06 3.08 -28.39
C LYS A 83 -32.56 2.77 -28.46
N GLU A 84 -33.18 2.45 -27.33
CA GLU A 84 -34.62 2.14 -27.26
C GLU A 84 -35.50 3.39 -27.34
N THR A 85 -35.10 4.47 -26.66
CA THR A 85 -35.93 5.68 -26.50
C THR A 85 -35.57 6.80 -27.48
N GLY A 86 -34.42 6.72 -28.14
CA GLY A 86 -33.87 7.78 -28.97
C GLY A 86 -33.37 9.01 -28.19
N GLN A 87 -33.40 8.96 -26.84
CA GLN A 87 -33.00 10.05 -25.97
C GLN A 87 -31.91 9.61 -25.00
N TRP A 88 -30.92 10.47 -24.74
CA TRP A 88 -29.92 10.19 -23.72
C TRP A 88 -30.54 10.32 -22.32
N PRO A 89 -30.51 9.27 -21.47
CA PRO A 89 -31.04 9.33 -20.12
C PRO A 89 -30.08 10.09 -19.18
N ALA A 90 -29.97 11.41 -19.41
CA ALA A 90 -29.18 12.31 -18.56
C ALA A 90 -29.63 12.17 -17.11
N ARG A 91 -28.70 11.85 -16.22
CA ARG A 91 -29.05 11.50 -14.85
C ARG A 91 -29.35 12.75 -14.03
N ARG A 92 -30.22 12.59 -13.04
CA ARG A 92 -30.59 13.61 -12.05
C ARG A 92 -30.32 13.06 -10.65
N TRP A 93 -30.41 13.91 -9.62
CA TRP A 93 -30.27 13.49 -8.22
C TRP A 93 -31.16 12.30 -7.84
N GLU A 94 -32.34 12.20 -8.46
CA GLU A 94 -33.33 11.14 -8.22
C GLU A 94 -33.00 9.82 -8.94
N THR A 95 -32.06 9.83 -9.88
CA THR A 95 -31.65 8.63 -10.60
C THR A 95 -30.81 7.75 -9.67
N PRO A 96 -31.17 6.47 -9.46
CA PRO A 96 -30.34 5.56 -8.67
C PRO A 96 -28.90 5.57 -9.18
N THR A 97 -27.92 5.59 -8.26
CA THR A 97 -26.50 5.46 -8.62
C THR A 97 -26.27 4.11 -9.29
N ALA A 98 -25.23 4.03 -10.12
CA ALA A 98 -24.80 2.79 -10.74
C ALA A 98 -24.66 1.68 -9.67
N VAL A 99 -25.11 0.47 -10.00
CA VAL A 99 -25.06 -0.66 -9.06
C VAL A 99 -23.60 -0.89 -8.65
N GLY A 100 -23.34 -0.98 -7.35
CA GLY A 100 -21.98 -1.16 -6.81
C GLY A 100 -21.12 0.11 -6.73
N TRP A 101 -21.49 1.19 -7.43
CA TRP A 101 -20.68 2.43 -7.51
C TRP A 101 -20.35 3.04 -6.16
N SER A 102 -21.36 3.24 -5.31
CA SER A 102 -21.16 3.88 -4.00
C SER A 102 -20.23 3.06 -3.10
N THR A 103 -20.35 1.73 -3.13
CA THR A 103 -19.47 0.83 -2.39
C THR A 103 -18.05 0.90 -2.92
N ALA A 104 -17.87 0.79 -4.25
CA ALA A 104 -16.56 0.88 -4.89
C ALA A 104 -15.89 2.24 -4.63
N LEU A 105 -16.65 3.33 -4.67
CA LEU A 105 -16.18 4.69 -4.38
C LEU A 105 -15.69 4.84 -2.93
N LEU A 106 -16.43 4.30 -1.97
CA LEU A 106 -16.02 4.31 -0.56
C LEU A 106 -14.76 3.48 -0.34
N LEU A 107 -14.68 2.29 -0.94
CA LEU A 107 -13.50 1.44 -0.90
C LEU A 107 -12.29 2.14 -1.53
N LEU A 108 -12.45 2.80 -2.67
CA LEU A 108 -11.41 3.58 -3.33
C LEU A 108 -10.91 4.70 -2.43
N LYS A 109 -11.81 5.50 -1.86
CA LYS A 109 -11.43 6.63 -0.98
C LYS A 109 -10.69 6.13 0.26
N SER A 110 -11.17 5.06 0.87
CA SER A 110 -10.58 4.50 2.09
C SER A 110 -9.21 3.86 1.83
N SER A 111 -9.04 3.14 0.73
CA SER A 111 -7.77 2.51 0.32
C SER A 111 -6.74 3.53 -0.16
N ARG A 112 -7.17 4.53 -0.96
CA ARG A 112 -6.30 5.63 -1.42
C ARG A 112 -5.66 6.37 -0.25
N ALA A 113 -6.36 6.57 0.86
CA ALA A 113 -5.82 7.23 2.04
C ALA A 113 -4.69 6.45 2.73
N ARG A 114 -4.55 5.14 2.47
CA ARG A 114 -3.56 4.26 3.09
C ARG A 114 -2.30 4.05 2.24
N VAL A 115 -2.38 4.35 0.94
CA VAL A 115 -1.24 4.28 0.03
C VAL A 115 -0.30 5.47 0.26
N PHE A 116 1.00 5.22 0.41
CA PHE A 116 1.98 6.28 0.64
C PHE A 116 2.46 6.93 -0.66
N ASP A 117 2.36 6.23 -1.79
CA ASP A 117 2.77 6.76 -3.09
C ASP A 117 1.76 7.78 -3.63
N ASP A 118 2.17 9.04 -3.73
CA ASP A 118 1.35 10.15 -4.20
C ASP A 118 0.93 10.00 -5.66
N GLY A 119 1.78 9.38 -6.49
CA GLY A 119 1.51 9.15 -7.91
C GLY A 119 0.36 8.16 -8.09
N ILE A 120 0.40 7.04 -7.40
CA ILE A 120 -0.67 6.03 -7.38
C ILE A 120 -1.97 6.67 -6.84
N ARG A 121 -1.88 7.48 -5.78
CA ARG A 121 -3.06 8.18 -5.23
C ARG A 121 -3.66 9.18 -6.22
N SER A 122 -2.83 9.97 -6.90
CA SER A 122 -3.29 10.94 -7.90
C SER A 122 -3.98 10.25 -9.07
N LEU A 123 -3.37 9.19 -9.62
CA LEU A 123 -3.93 8.42 -10.72
C LEU A 123 -5.28 7.80 -10.32
N ALA A 124 -5.41 7.26 -9.11
CA ALA A 124 -6.68 6.76 -8.60
C ALA A 124 -7.76 7.86 -8.53
N ALA A 125 -7.39 9.08 -8.13
CA ALA A 125 -8.31 10.22 -8.11
C ALA A 125 -8.72 10.67 -9.52
N GLU A 126 -7.80 10.64 -10.48
CA GLU A 126 -8.08 10.93 -11.88
C GLU A 126 -9.05 9.90 -12.48
N VAL A 127 -8.84 8.61 -12.20
CA VAL A 127 -9.76 7.54 -12.61
C VAL A 127 -11.15 7.73 -11.99
N GLU A 128 -11.22 8.00 -10.68
CA GLU A 128 -12.48 8.30 -9.98
C GLU A 128 -13.25 9.42 -10.68
N LYS A 129 -12.55 10.52 -10.98
CA LYS A 129 -13.14 11.69 -11.63
C LYS A 129 -13.64 11.36 -13.03
N VAL A 130 -12.80 10.77 -13.88
CA VAL A 130 -13.15 10.48 -15.29
C VAL A 130 -14.28 9.46 -15.39
N ALA A 131 -14.28 8.43 -14.55
CA ALA A 131 -15.38 7.47 -14.47
C ALA A 131 -16.68 8.17 -14.04
N GLY A 132 -16.62 9.06 -13.04
CA GLY A 132 -17.73 9.87 -12.57
C GLY A 132 -18.29 10.80 -13.65
N ASP A 133 -17.42 11.55 -14.31
CA ASP A 133 -17.79 12.49 -15.38
C ASP A 133 -18.44 11.74 -16.57
N SER A 134 -18.00 10.51 -16.84
CA SER A 134 -18.57 9.67 -17.91
C SER A 134 -20.00 9.23 -17.58
N ILE A 135 -20.26 8.76 -16.35
CA ILE A 135 -21.59 8.27 -15.95
C ILE A 135 -22.60 9.41 -15.71
N TRP A 136 -22.13 10.62 -15.38
CA TRP A 136 -22.97 11.79 -15.13
C TRP A 136 -23.09 12.73 -16.34
N ALA A 137 -22.53 12.34 -17.49
CA ALA A 137 -22.59 13.10 -18.71
C ALA A 137 -24.05 13.38 -19.15
N GLY A 138 -24.29 14.61 -19.62
CA GLY A 138 -25.59 15.08 -20.08
C GLY A 138 -25.94 14.60 -21.50
N SER A 139 -24.96 14.07 -22.24
CA SER A 139 -25.13 13.55 -23.59
C SER A 139 -24.24 12.34 -23.87
N LEU A 140 -24.58 11.60 -24.93
CA LEU A 140 -23.76 10.48 -25.42
C LEU A 140 -22.36 10.93 -25.84
N ASP A 141 -22.25 12.10 -26.48
CA ASP A 141 -20.97 12.63 -26.95
C ASP A 141 -20.06 13.02 -25.79
N GLU A 142 -20.61 13.66 -24.75
CA GLU A 142 -19.90 13.94 -23.49
C GLU A 142 -19.46 12.64 -22.80
N ALA A 143 -20.36 11.66 -22.67
CA ALA A 143 -20.05 10.37 -22.05
C ALA A 143 -18.88 9.67 -22.76
N ARG A 144 -18.88 9.70 -24.10
CA ARG A 144 -17.82 9.15 -24.95
C ARG A 144 -16.53 9.97 -24.83
N GLN A 145 -16.61 11.29 -24.74
CA GLN A 145 -15.43 12.14 -24.60
C GLN A 145 -14.73 11.88 -23.26
N HIS A 146 -15.50 11.77 -22.17
CA HIS A 146 -14.95 11.46 -20.86
C HIS A 146 -14.39 10.03 -20.82
N SER A 147 -15.12 9.03 -21.35
CA SER A 147 -14.68 7.63 -21.27
C SER A 147 -13.43 7.31 -22.08
N LYS A 148 -13.14 8.06 -23.16
CA LYS A 148 -11.89 7.91 -23.94
C LYS A 148 -10.62 8.04 -23.08
N GLY A 149 -10.67 8.83 -22.00
CA GLY A 149 -9.54 9.01 -21.11
C GLY A 149 -9.36 7.88 -20.09
N LEU A 150 -10.36 7.01 -19.92
CA LEU A 150 -10.39 6.04 -18.83
C LEU A 150 -9.37 4.93 -19.00
N GLU A 151 -9.28 4.34 -20.20
CA GLU A 151 -8.37 3.24 -20.50
C GLU A 151 -6.88 3.67 -20.41
N PRO A 152 -6.43 4.78 -21.03
CA PRO A 152 -5.06 5.26 -20.84
C PRO A 152 -4.71 5.61 -19.38
N LEU A 153 -5.68 6.07 -18.59
CA LEU A 153 -5.48 6.33 -17.16
C LEU A 153 -5.32 5.03 -16.35
N LEU A 154 -6.09 3.99 -16.69
CA LEU A 154 -5.98 2.68 -16.07
C LEU A 154 -4.63 2.03 -16.39
N ASP A 155 -4.15 2.14 -17.61
CA ASP A 155 -2.82 1.65 -18.00
C ASP A 155 -1.74 2.35 -17.18
N ARG A 156 -1.77 3.68 -17.11
CA ARG A 156 -0.82 4.47 -16.30
C ARG A 156 -0.88 4.10 -14.82
N PHE A 157 -2.07 3.86 -14.28
CA PHE A 157 -2.26 3.40 -12.91
C PHE A 157 -1.63 2.02 -12.69
N ASN A 158 -1.94 1.06 -13.56
CA ASN A 158 -1.40 -0.29 -13.47
C ASN A 158 0.12 -0.31 -13.63
N ASP A 159 0.68 0.52 -14.50
CA ASP A 159 2.14 0.69 -14.64
C ASP A 159 2.78 1.29 -13.39
N ALA A 160 2.13 2.25 -12.74
CA ALA A 160 2.62 2.81 -11.47
C ALA A 160 2.61 1.74 -10.36
N VAL A 161 1.54 0.94 -10.27
CA VAL A 161 1.44 -0.19 -9.35
C VAL A 161 2.50 -1.25 -9.64
N ALA A 162 2.68 -1.64 -10.91
CA ALA A 162 3.65 -2.65 -11.33
C ALA A 162 5.11 -2.23 -11.07
N ARG A 163 5.41 -0.93 -11.14
CA ARG A 163 6.74 -0.41 -10.77
C ARG A 163 6.97 -0.36 -9.26
N THR A 164 5.91 -0.16 -8.47
CA THR A 164 6.01 0.04 -7.02
C THR A 164 5.98 -1.27 -6.25
N LEU A 165 5.08 -2.20 -6.61
CA LEU A 165 4.88 -3.46 -5.89
C LEU A 165 6.16 -4.29 -5.70
N PRO A 166 7.05 -4.46 -6.70
CA PRO A 166 8.26 -5.28 -6.53
C PRO A 166 9.21 -4.77 -5.45
N SER A 167 9.19 -3.46 -5.14
CA SER A 167 10.03 -2.88 -4.10
C SER A 167 9.55 -3.16 -2.67
N LEU A 168 8.36 -3.75 -2.53
CA LEU A 168 7.70 -4.05 -1.26
C LEU A 168 7.76 -5.54 -0.88
N TYR A 169 8.50 -6.34 -1.66
CA TYR A 169 8.79 -7.76 -1.42
C TYR A 169 10.26 -7.96 -1.08
#